data_AF-A0A834RJD3-F1
#
_entry.id   AF-A0A834RJD3-F1
#
_cell.length_a   1.000
_cell.length_b   1.000
_cell.length_c   1.000
_cell.angle_alpha   90.00
_cell.angle_beta   90.00
_cell.angle_gamma   90.00
#
_symmetry.space_group_name_H-M   'P 1'
#
loop_
_entity.id
_entity.type
_entity.pdbx_description
1 polymer ?
#
loop_
_entity_poly.entity_id
_entity_poly.type
_entity_poly.pdbx_seq_one_letter_code
_entity_poly.pdbx_strand_id
1 'polypeptide(L)'
;MSSDKNAIQEWEGLRRTTRQIENDLDSKLFSLSKLKTDRSSSLNTHHHNNRRDHRNYSNENEDLQPLISSKNNFDYLTHEIDSLIDSLQTTNNQMNECAQRLPNNNSILYTLQRHTEILNDYRKEFTKVKATIQNQLNRDTLFESDRMKLLEKNFPTTNHQPRDFLQKESEHIEQAEIMIEDQINIAVRTREHLLTQRSAMKAIRTELTTLANKFPLIKNVLHRIGVAKRRDTIILAFVIGICLTLLLFWFL
;
A
#
# COMPACT_ATOMS: atom_id res chain seq x y z
N MET A 1 -25.43 7.58 -23.32
CA MET A 1 -25.46 6.09 -23.27
C MET A 1 -24.09 5.42 -23.44
N SER A 2 -23.29 5.71 -24.49
CA SER A 2 -21.93 5.11 -24.62
C SER A 2 -20.87 5.83 -23.77
N SER A 3 -20.98 7.15 -23.62
CA SER A 3 -20.07 7.97 -22.79
C SER A 3 -20.19 7.65 -21.30
N ASP A 4 -21.42 7.42 -20.81
CA ASP A 4 -21.69 7.10 -19.40
C ASP A 4 -21.11 5.73 -19.02
N LYS A 5 -21.16 4.75 -19.92
CA LYS A 5 -20.58 3.42 -19.69
C LYS A 5 -19.06 3.44 -19.57
N ASN A 6 -18.39 4.28 -20.37
CA ASN A 6 -16.93 4.44 -20.29
C ASN A 6 -16.53 5.13 -18.97
N ALA A 7 -17.25 6.18 -18.56
CA ALA A 7 -16.98 6.88 -17.32
C ALA A 7 -17.24 6.00 -16.07
N ILE A 8 -18.23 5.11 -16.11
CA ILE A 8 -18.47 4.11 -15.05
C ILE A 8 -17.34 3.07 -15.00
N GLN A 9 -16.81 2.65 -16.15
CA GLN A 9 -15.69 1.70 -16.20
C GLN A 9 -14.37 2.33 -15.72
N GLU A 10 -14.14 3.61 -16.04
CA GLU A 10 -13.02 4.42 -15.54
C GLU A 10 -13.13 4.60 -14.01
N TRP A 11 -14.32 4.92 -13.50
CA TRP A 11 -14.60 5.00 -12.08
C TRP A 11 -14.32 3.68 -11.32
N GLU A 12 -14.78 2.55 -11.84
CA GLU A 12 -14.50 1.24 -11.24
C GLU A 12 -13.00 0.88 -11.27
N GLY A 13 -12.28 1.31 -12.31
CA GLY A 13 -10.83 1.20 -12.39
C GLY A 13 -10.14 2.00 -11.29
N LEU A 14 -10.48 3.28 -11.18
CA LEU A 14 -9.93 4.19 -10.16
C LEU A 14 -10.27 3.72 -8.74
N ARG A 15 -11.48 3.21 -8.51
CA ARG A 15 -11.87 2.67 -7.21
C ARG A 15 -11.04 1.45 -6.81
N ARG A 16 -10.68 0.59 -7.75
CA ARG A 16 -9.80 -0.57 -7.49
C ARG A 16 -8.39 -0.12 -7.14
N THR A 17 -7.86 0.87 -7.86
CA THR A 17 -6.52 1.41 -7.57
C THR A 17 -6.49 2.11 -6.22
N THR A 18 -7.52 2.89 -5.87
CA THR A 18 -7.67 3.52 -4.55
C THR A 18 -7.63 2.47 -3.44
N ARG A 19 -8.41 1.38 -3.56
CA ARG A 19 -8.40 0.28 -2.58
C ARG A 19 -7.06 -0.44 -2.46
N GLN A 20 -6.32 -0.57 -3.56
CA GLN A 20 -4.97 -1.15 -3.53
C GLN A 20 -4.01 -0.24 -2.75
N ILE A 21 -4.04 1.06 -3.02
CA ILE A 21 -3.22 2.05 -2.31
C ILE A 21 -3.61 2.10 -0.82
N GLU A 22 -4.89 2.00 -0.47
CA GLU A 22 -5.37 1.91 0.92
C GLU A 22 -4.80 0.67 1.64
N ASN A 23 -4.85 -0.52 1.01
CA ASN A 23 -4.28 -1.74 1.60
C ASN A 23 -2.75 -1.65 1.79
N ASP A 24 -2.05 -1.03 0.84
CA ASP A 24 -0.61 -0.83 0.93
C ASP A 24 -0.26 0.18 2.04
N LEU A 25 -1.07 1.24 2.20
CA LEU A 25 -0.97 2.19 3.30
C LEU A 25 -1.17 1.52 4.65
N ASP A 26 -2.20 0.69 4.81
CA ASP A 26 -2.45 -0.06 6.05
C ASP A 26 -1.26 -0.94 6.42
N SER A 27 -0.70 -1.67 5.45
CA SER A 27 0.45 -2.57 5.66
C SER A 27 1.71 -1.81 6.08
N LYS A 28 1.97 -0.65 5.47
CA LYS A 28 3.13 0.18 5.79
C LYS A 28 2.95 0.96 7.09
N LEU A 29 1.75 1.47 7.39
CA LEU A 29 1.43 2.09 8.68
C LEU A 29 1.54 1.07 9.81
N PHE A 30 1.11 -0.17 9.58
CA PHE A 30 1.32 -1.25 10.53
C PHE A 30 2.82 -1.46 10.79
N SER A 31 3.63 -1.55 9.73
CA SER A 31 5.09 -1.71 9.84
C SER A 31 5.76 -0.55 10.59
N LEU A 32 5.32 0.69 10.33
CA LEU A 32 5.77 1.89 11.03
C LEU A 32 5.37 1.88 12.51
N SER A 33 4.15 1.44 12.83
CA SER A 33 3.68 1.32 14.22
C SER A 33 4.36 0.18 14.98
N LYS A 34 4.77 -0.89 14.28
CA LYS A 34 5.58 -1.97 14.85
C LYS A 34 6.97 -1.45 15.22
N LEU A 35 7.62 -0.67 14.35
CA LEU A 35 8.90 -0.03 14.64
C LEU A 35 8.84 0.84 15.91
N LYS A 36 7.73 1.57 16.12
CA LYS A 36 7.48 2.31 17.36
C LYS A 36 7.43 1.40 18.59
N THR A 37 6.76 0.24 18.48
CA THR A 37 6.51 -0.68 19.61
C THR A 37 7.77 -1.46 19.99
N ASP A 38 8.52 -1.95 19.01
CA ASP A 38 9.79 -2.65 19.19
C ASP A 38 10.84 -1.75 19.88
N ARG A 39 10.82 -0.43 19.60
CA ARG A 39 11.68 0.54 20.29
C ARG A 39 11.23 0.83 21.72
N SER A 40 9.93 0.92 21.97
CA SER A 40 9.38 1.15 23.32
C SER A 40 9.66 -0.02 24.28
N SER A 41 9.74 -1.25 23.76
CA SER A 41 10.01 -2.46 24.54
C SER A 41 11.50 -2.59 24.88
N SER A 42 12.40 -2.26 23.94
CA SER A 42 13.86 -2.20 24.18
C SER A 42 14.23 -1.25 25.35
N LEU A 43 13.55 -0.10 25.46
CA LEU A 43 13.82 0.88 26.53
C LEU A 43 13.39 0.39 27.93
N ASN A 44 12.33 -0.43 28.02
CA ASN A 44 11.81 -0.91 29.31
C ASN A 44 12.62 -2.08 29.90
N THR A 45 13.36 -2.83 29.08
CA THR A 45 14.18 -3.96 29.55
C THR A 45 15.44 -3.50 30.31
N HIS A 46 15.85 -2.24 30.14
CA HIS A 46 17.06 -1.69 30.75
C HIS A 46 16.93 -1.36 32.25
N HIS A 47 15.72 -1.37 32.82
CA HIS A 47 15.53 -0.93 34.21
C HIS A 47 15.75 -2.03 35.28
N HIS A 48 16.00 -3.29 34.89
CA HIS A 48 16.04 -4.40 35.86
C HIS A 48 17.40 -5.01 36.19
N ASN A 49 18.51 -4.56 35.57
CA ASN A 49 19.85 -5.09 35.87
C ASN A 49 20.74 -4.08 36.61
N ASN A 50 20.24 -3.53 37.73
CA ASN A 50 21.08 -2.86 38.71
C ASN A 50 21.64 -3.88 39.72
N ARG A 51 22.35 -4.90 39.21
CA ARG A 51 23.27 -5.70 40.02
C ARG A 51 24.69 -5.42 39.55
N ARG A 52 25.41 -4.74 40.44
CA ARG A 52 26.83 -4.43 40.41
C ARG A 52 27.64 -5.57 39.81
N ASP A 53 28.36 -5.30 38.72
CA ASP A 53 29.70 -5.84 38.51
C ASP A 53 30.50 -4.95 37.56
N HIS A 54 31.63 -4.46 38.08
CA HIS A 54 32.68 -3.80 37.32
C HIS A 54 33.47 -4.87 36.55
N ARG A 55 33.35 -4.94 35.22
CA ARG A 55 34.41 -5.32 34.25
C ARG A 55 33.84 -5.58 32.85
N ASN A 56 34.09 -4.66 31.93
CA ASN A 56 34.51 -4.82 30.53
C ASN A 56 33.98 -3.64 29.71
N TYR A 57 34.85 -2.67 29.44
CA TYR A 57 34.60 -1.58 28.52
C TYR A 57 35.03 -2.04 27.12
N SER A 58 34.29 -2.95 26.49
CA SER A 58 34.55 -3.42 25.13
C SER A 58 33.33 -4.11 24.54
N ASN A 59 32.22 -3.38 24.32
CA ASN A 59 31.35 -3.55 23.14
C ASN A 59 30.20 -2.51 23.10
N GLU A 60 30.49 -1.20 23.18
CA GLU A 60 29.44 -0.17 22.99
C GLU A 60 28.97 -0.04 21.53
N ASN A 61 29.60 -0.76 20.58
CA ASN A 61 29.30 -0.70 19.15
C ASN A 61 28.10 -1.56 18.70
N GLU A 62 27.74 -2.60 19.47
CA GLU A 62 26.61 -3.49 19.14
C GLU A 62 25.24 -2.82 19.34
N ASP A 63 25.15 -1.82 20.23
CA ASP A 63 23.89 -1.10 20.53
C ASP A 63 23.61 0.09 19.58
N LEU A 64 24.63 0.63 18.90
CA LEU A 64 24.49 1.79 18.00
C LEU A 64 24.04 1.40 16.58
N GLN A 65 24.50 0.25 16.08
CA GLN A 65 24.06 -0.29 14.79
C GLN A 65 22.54 -0.47 14.65
N PRO A 66 21.81 -1.03 15.63
CA PRO A 66 20.37 -1.19 15.53
C PRO A 66 19.61 0.15 15.55
N LEU A 67 20.10 1.19 16.23
CA LEU A 67 19.45 2.51 16.26
C LEU A 67 19.57 3.26 14.93
N ILE A 68 20.75 3.27 14.31
CA ILE A 68 20.97 3.93 13.00
C ILE A 68 20.18 3.21 11.90
N SER A 69 20.22 1.88 11.90
CA SER A 69 19.41 1.05 11.01
C SER A 69 17.90 1.31 11.22
N SER A 70 17.45 1.44 12.46
CA SER A 70 16.05 1.76 12.80
C SER A 70 15.64 3.16 12.32
N LYS A 71 16.51 4.17 12.43
CA LYS A 71 16.25 5.53 11.93
C LYS A 71 16.16 5.56 10.40
N ASN A 72 17.08 4.91 9.70
CA ASN A 72 17.04 4.83 8.23
C ASN A 72 15.79 4.09 7.74
N ASN A 73 15.40 3.01 8.42
CA ASN A 73 14.15 2.29 8.14
C ASN A 73 12.90 3.16 8.40
N PHE A 74 12.93 3.97 9.46
CA PHE A 74 11.86 4.94 9.74
C PHE A 74 11.74 6.00 8.63
N ASP A 75 12.87 6.60 8.22
CA ASP A 75 12.88 7.63 7.19
C ASP A 75 12.40 7.07 5.84
N TYR A 76 12.86 5.87 5.46
CA TYR A 76 12.39 5.16 4.27
C TYR A 76 10.88 4.90 4.29
N LEU A 77 10.35 4.29 5.36
CA LEU A 77 8.92 3.99 5.49
C LEU A 77 8.08 5.27 5.50
N THR A 78 8.59 6.34 6.11
CA THR A 78 7.94 7.65 6.14
C THR A 78 7.82 8.23 4.74
N HIS A 79 8.90 8.24 3.97
CA HIS A 79 8.90 8.72 2.58
C HIS A 79 7.97 7.90 1.68
N GLU A 80 7.93 6.58 1.86
CA GLU A 80 7.08 5.72 1.06
C GLU A 80 5.59 5.90 1.39
N ILE A 81 5.23 6.09 2.67
CA ILE A 81 3.87 6.43 3.09
C ILE A 81 3.46 7.81 2.56
N ASP A 82 4.35 8.81 2.61
CA ASP A 82 4.11 10.14 2.03
C ASP A 82 3.81 10.02 0.51
N SER A 83 4.61 9.26 -0.23
CA SER A 83 4.37 9.01 -1.66
C SER A 83 3.05 8.29 -1.94
N LEU A 84 2.64 7.34 -1.09
CA LEU A 84 1.36 6.65 -1.24
C LEU A 84 0.16 7.55 -0.93
N ILE A 85 0.28 8.43 0.08
CA ILE A 85 -0.75 9.43 0.40
C ILE A 85 -0.94 10.40 -0.78
N ASP A 86 0.15 10.84 -1.41
CA ASP A 86 0.09 11.72 -2.59
C ASP A 86 -0.52 11.01 -3.81
N SER A 87 -0.18 9.74 -4.00
CA SER A 87 -0.81 8.90 -5.04
C SER A 87 -2.30 8.68 -4.77
N LEU A 88 -2.69 8.46 -3.51
CA LEU A 88 -4.09 8.34 -3.11
C LEU A 88 -4.85 9.65 -3.34
N GLN A 89 -4.25 10.79 -3.00
CA GLN A 89 -4.84 12.11 -3.26
C GLN A 89 -5.04 12.34 -4.75
N THR A 90 -4.06 12.02 -5.58
CA THR A 90 -4.15 12.15 -7.04
C THR A 90 -5.25 11.27 -7.61
N THR A 91 -5.34 10.02 -7.15
CA THR A 91 -6.40 9.09 -7.58
C THR A 91 -7.78 9.57 -7.12
N ASN A 92 -7.89 10.10 -5.90
CA ASN A 92 -9.15 10.64 -5.38
C ASN A 92 -9.59 11.92 -6.14
N ASN A 93 -8.65 12.76 -6.58
CA ASN A 93 -8.94 13.90 -7.46
C ASN A 93 -9.46 13.43 -8.83
N GLN A 94 -8.84 12.40 -9.43
CA GLN A 94 -9.32 11.80 -10.68
C GLN A 94 -10.71 11.15 -10.51
N MET A 95 -10.96 10.52 -9.36
CA MET A 95 -12.30 10.01 -9.00
C MET A 95 -13.31 11.15 -8.89
N ASN A 96 -12.95 12.27 -8.27
CA ASN A 96 -13.80 13.45 -8.17
C ASN A 96 -14.15 14.04 -9.56
N GLU A 97 -13.18 14.15 -10.46
CA GLU A 97 -13.41 14.57 -11.85
C GLU A 97 -14.36 13.63 -12.60
N CYS A 98 -14.19 12.32 -12.43
CA CYS A 98 -15.10 11.31 -12.99
C CYS A 98 -16.51 11.38 -12.37
N ALA A 99 -16.61 11.63 -11.07
CA ALA A 99 -17.90 11.77 -10.37
C ALA A 99 -18.67 13.01 -10.85
N GLN A 100 -18.00 14.13 -11.11
CA GLN A 100 -18.61 15.35 -11.66
C GLN A 100 -19.20 15.15 -13.06
N ARG A 101 -18.65 14.23 -13.85
CA ARG A 101 -19.18 13.85 -15.17
C ARG A 101 -20.43 12.96 -15.07
N LEU A 102 -20.74 12.41 -13.90
CA LEU A 102 -21.85 11.49 -13.62
C LEU A 102 -22.74 11.98 -12.43
N PRO A 103 -23.32 13.19 -12.49
CA PRO A 103 -23.98 13.83 -11.34
C PRO A 103 -25.24 13.10 -10.84
N ASN A 104 -25.86 12.23 -11.66
CA ASN A 104 -27.10 11.54 -11.28
C ASN A 104 -26.90 10.26 -10.46
N ASN A 105 -25.66 9.95 -10.03
CA ASN A 105 -25.38 8.70 -9.31
C ASN A 105 -24.94 8.97 -7.87
N ASN A 106 -25.92 9.13 -6.97
CA ASN A 106 -25.70 9.39 -5.54
C ASN A 106 -24.76 8.37 -4.88
N SER A 107 -24.77 7.10 -5.32
CA SER A 107 -23.88 6.06 -4.79
C SER A 107 -22.38 6.33 -5.02
N ILE A 108 -22.05 6.94 -6.17
CA ILE A 108 -20.68 7.33 -6.55
C ILE A 108 -20.22 8.49 -5.66
N LEU A 109 -21.09 9.47 -5.43
CA LEU A 109 -20.79 10.62 -4.56
C LEU A 109 -20.54 10.20 -3.10
N TYR A 110 -21.38 9.32 -2.54
CA TYR A 110 -21.15 8.79 -1.19
C TYR A 110 -19.84 7.99 -1.09
N THR A 111 -19.52 7.20 -2.11
CA THR A 111 -18.27 6.44 -2.16
C THR A 111 -17.05 7.36 -2.24
N LEU A 112 -17.12 8.43 -3.05
CA LEU A 112 -16.07 9.45 -3.15
C LEU A 112 -15.85 10.17 -1.81
N GLN A 113 -16.95 10.60 -1.18
CA GLN A 113 -16.89 11.24 0.13
C GLN A 113 -16.19 10.33 1.13
N ARG A 114 -16.54 9.03 1.13
CA ARG A 114 -15.91 8.04 2.00
C ARG A 114 -14.42 7.89 1.75
N HIS A 115 -13.97 7.80 0.50
CA HIS A 115 -12.54 7.74 0.18
C HIS A 115 -11.80 9.02 0.60
N THR A 116 -12.45 10.18 0.54
CA THR A 116 -11.89 11.46 0.99
C THR A 116 -11.76 11.51 2.52
N GLU A 117 -12.74 11.01 3.25
CA GLU A 117 -12.69 10.87 4.71
C GLU A 117 -11.55 9.92 5.13
N ILE A 118 -11.47 8.74 4.50
CA ILE A 118 -10.42 7.75 4.74
C ILE A 118 -9.02 8.33 4.49
N LEU A 119 -8.84 9.07 3.38
CA LEU A 119 -7.57 9.75 3.10
C LEU A 119 -7.18 10.74 4.21
N ASN A 120 -8.13 11.54 4.68
CA ASN A 120 -7.88 12.50 5.75
C ASN A 120 -7.54 11.80 7.08
N ASP A 121 -8.16 10.66 7.36
CA ASP A 121 -7.85 9.85 8.54
C ASP A 121 -6.43 9.27 8.44
N TYR A 122 -6.03 8.75 7.27
CA TYR A 122 -4.65 8.29 7.04
C TYR A 122 -3.62 9.40 7.26
N ARG A 123 -3.88 10.62 6.79
CA ARG A 123 -2.99 11.78 7.01
C ARG A 123 -2.83 12.12 8.48
N LYS A 124 -3.93 12.12 9.23
CA LYS A 124 -3.92 12.41 10.68
C LYS A 124 -3.15 11.35 11.44
N GLU A 125 -3.45 10.08 11.20
CA GLU A 125 -2.77 8.98 11.87
C GLU A 125 -1.29 8.93 11.50
N PHE A 126 -0.93 9.12 10.24
CA PHE A 126 0.46 9.19 9.81
C PHE A 126 1.22 10.33 10.51
N THR A 127 0.66 11.54 10.53
CA THR A 127 1.27 12.71 11.19
C THR A 127 1.50 12.45 12.68
N LYS A 128 0.51 11.86 13.34
CA LYS A 128 0.57 11.50 14.77
C LYS A 128 1.66 10.45 15.05
N VAL A 129 1.72 9.39 14.24
CA VAL A 129 2.73 8.33 14.38
C VAL A 129 4.13 8.87 14.10
N LYS A 130 4.31 9.62 13.01
CA LYS A 130 5.56 10.31 12.64
C LYS A 130 6.06 11.21 13.76
N ALA A 131 5.21 12.12 14.27
CA ALA A 131 5.57 13.01 15.37
C ALA A 131 5.97 12.24 16.65
N THR A 132 5.26 11.14 16.95
CA THR A 132 5.59 10.32 18.12
C THR A 132 6.96 9.66 17.99
N ILE A 133 7.27 9.07 16.84
CA ILE A 133 8.55 8.39 16.60
C ILE A 133 9.68 9.43 16.54
N GLN A 134 9.46 10.57 15.89
CA GLN A 134 10.46 11.63 15.81
C GLN A 134 10.78 12.24 17.17
N ASN A 135 9.78 12.45 18.03
CA ASN A 135 10.02 12.87 19.41
C ASN A 135 10.84 11.84 20.20
N GLN A 136 10.64 10.55 19.94
CA GLN A 136 11.45 9.50 20.55
C GLN A 136 12.88 9.51 20.01
N LEU A 137 13.08 9.62 18.69
CA LEU A 137 14.41 9.74 18.08
C LEU A 137 15.17 10.95 18.65
N ASN A 138 14.51 12.12 18.72
CA ASN A 138 15.11 13.32 19.29
C ASN A 138 15.52 13.10 20.75
N ARG A 139 14.66 12.46 21.55
CA ARG A 139 14.97 12.13 22.94
C ARG A 139 16.17 11.20 23.04
N ASP A 140 16.28 10.20 22.18
CA ASP A 140 17.38 9.24 22.21
C ASP A 140 18.70 9.92 21.80
N THR A 141 18.68 10.81 20.80
CA THR A 141 19.87 11.63 20.45
C THR A 141 20.32 12.57 21.56
N LEU A 142 19.39 13.10 22.36
CA LEU A 142 19.71 13.94 23.51
C LEU A 142 20.36 13.11 24.63
N PHE A 143 19.83 11.92 24.92
CA PHE A 143 20.44 11.02 25.90
C PHE A 143 21.82 10.52 25.46
N GLU A 144 22.03 10.29 24.17
CA GLU A 144 23.35 9.95 23.63
C GLU A 144 24.34 11.10 23.79
N SER A 145 23.93 12.34 23.49
CA SER A 145 24.76 13.51 23.72
C SER A 145 25.13 13.70 25.19
N ASP A 146 24.20 13.44 26.11
CA ASP A 146 24.46 13.57 27.54
C ASP A 146 25.33 12.42 28.07
N ARG A 147 25.13 11.19 27.59
CA ARG A 147 26.04 10.07 27.87
C ARG A 147 27.45 10.36 27.39
N MET A 148 27.61 10.87 26.17
CA MET A 148 28.92 11.24 25.62
C MET A 148 29.61 12.30 26.47
N LYS A 149 28.89 13.35 26.89
CA LYS A 149 29.43 14.39 27.80
C LYS A 149 29.79 13.84 29.18
N LEU A 150 29.01 12.90 29.72
CA LEU A 150 29.30 12.25 30.99
C LEU A 150 30.53 11.33 30.89
N LEU A 151 30.71 10.64 29.76
CA LEU A 151 31.90 9.85 29.47
C LEU A 151 33.13 10.73 29.31
N GLU A 152 33.02 11.82 28.56
CA GLU A 152 34.07 12.84 28.37
C GLU A 152 34.51 13.45 29.71
N LYS A 153 33.56 13.74 30.61
CA LYS A 153 33.85 14.27 31.95
C LYS A 153 34.52 13.24 32.88
N ASN A 154 34.22 11.95 32.73
CA ASN A 154 34.74 10.89 33.59
C ASN A 154 36.09 10.31 33.11
N PHE A 155 36.47 10.53 31.85
CA PHE A 155 37.75 10.07 31.29
C PHE A 155 38.55 11.23 30.64
N PRO A 156 39.14 12.14 31.44
CA PRO A 156 39.91 13.26 30.90
C PRO A 156 41.34 12.81 30.53
N THR A 157 41.53 11.77 29.72
CA THR A 157 42.88 11.46 29.18
C THR A 157 42.80 10.67 27.88
N THR A 158 43.13 11.32 26.76
CA THR A 158 44.17 10.92 25.78
C THR A 158 43.84 11.54 24.43
N ASN A 159 44.78 12.32 23.90
CA ASN A 159 44.71 13.14 22.69
C ASN A 159 44.57 12.36 21.36
N HIS A 160 43.72 11.33 21.28
CA HIS A 160 43.50 10.51 20.07
C HIS A 160 42.05 10.51 19.55
N GLN A 161 41.08 11.03 20.31
CA GLN A 161 39.65 10.90 19.99
C GLN A 161 39.16 11.48 18.65
N PRO A 162 39.61 12.66 18.16
CA PRO A 162 39.02 13.22 16.94
C PRO A 162 39.38 12.42 15.69
N ARG A 163 40.58 11.82 15.65
CA ARG A 163 41.03 11.03 14.50
C ARG A 163 40.38 9.67 14.45
N ASP A 164 40.24 9.00 15.60
CA ASP A 164 39.57 7.70 15.67
C ASP A 164 38.08 7.83 15.38
N PHE A 165 37.44 8.92 15.79
CA PHE A 165 36.05 9.21 15.45
C PHE A 165 35.86 9.46 13.94
N LEU A 166 36.72 10.28 13.32
CA LEU A 166 36.66 10.56 11.88
C LEU A 166 37.03 9.34 11.03
N GLN A 167 37.99 8.54 11.49
CA GLN A 167 38.37 7.30 10.82
C GLN A 167 37.24 6.28 10.89
N LYS A 168 36.56 6.19 12.04
CA LYS A 168 35.36 5.38 12.19
C LYS A 168 34.20 5.90 11.34
N GLU A 169 33.99 7.21 11.24
CA GLU A 169 33.00 7.81 10.33
C GLU A 169 33.32 7.45 8.87
N SER A 170 34.60 7.47 8.49
CA SER A 170 35.06 7.01 7.17
C SER A 170 34.74 5.53 6.94
N GLU A 171 34.94 4.67 7.95
CA GLU A 171 34.58 3.24 7.87
C GLU A 171 33.05 3.05 7.76
N HIS A 172 32.25 3.88 8.44
CA HIS A 172 30.79 3.86 8.31
C HIS A 172 30.32 4.32 6.92
N ILE A 173 31.00 5.30 6.31
CA ILE A 173 30.72 5.75 4.94
C ILE A 173 31.07 4.65 3.93
N GLU A 174 32.21 3.99 4.10
CA GLU A 174 32.65 2.89 3.22
C GLU A 174 31.68 1.70 3.32
N GLN A 175 31.19 1.38 4.53
CA GLN A 175 30.14 0.36 4.71
C GLN A 175 28.80 0.78 4.10
N ALA A 176 28.44 2.06 4.17
CA ALA A 176 27.25 2.58 3.52
C ALA A 176 27.34 2.49 1.98
N GLU A 177 28.51 2.72 1.41
CA GLU A 177 28.77 2.58 -0.03
C GLU A 177 28.57 1.14 -0.52
N ILE A 178 29.09 0.15 0.22
CA ILE A 178 28.90 -1.28 -0.07
C ILE A 178 27.41 -1.67 0.02
N MET A 179 26.68 -1.14 1.02
CA MET A 179 25.26 -1.42 1.18
C MET A 179 24.40 -0.74 0.10
N ILE A 180 24.79 0.45 -0.36
CA ILE A 180 24.17 1.13 -1.50
C ILE A 180 24.36 0.30 -2.77
N GLU A 181 25.54 -0.28 -2.99
CA GLU A 181 25.78 -1.14 -4.16
C GLU A 181 24.92 -2.42 -4.13
N ASP A 182 24.70 -3.02 -2.96
CA ASP A 182 23.76 -4.15 -2.81
C ASP A 182 22.31 -3.71 -3.03
N GLN A 183 21.93 -2.51 -2.61
CA GLN A 183 20.60 -1.93 -2.91
C GLN A 183 20.42 -1.62 -4.39
N ILE A 184 21.46 -1.13 -5.09
CA ILE A 184 21.45 -0.97 -6.55
C ILE A 184 21.26 -2.34 -7.20
N ASN A 185 21.96 -3.36 -6.72
CA ASN A 185 21.83 -4.72 -7.25
C ASN A 185 20.43 -5.31 -6.99
N ILE A 186 19.86 -5.11 -5.81
CA ILE A 186 18.48 -5.52 -5.47
C ILE A 186 17.45 -4.75 -6.31
N ALA A 187 17.65 -3.45 -6.54
CA ALA A 187 16.79 -2.64 -7.37
C ALA A 187 16.85 -3.06 -8.86
N VAL A 188 18.05 -3.39 -9.36
CA VAL A 188 18.25 -3.91 -10.71
C VAL A 188 17.59 -5.29 -10.87
N ARG A 189 17.75 -6.19 -9.89
CA ARG A 189 17.06 -7.50 -9.88
C ARG A 189 15.54 -7.36 -9.79
N THR A 190 15.05 -6.40 -8.99
CA THR A 190 13.61 -6.11 -8.90
C THR A 190 13.08 -5.55 -10.21
N ARG A 191 13.83 -4.68 -10.88
CA ARG A 191 13.49 -4.17 -12.22
C ARG A 191 13.39 -5.31 -13.23
N GLU A 192 14.32 -6.27 -13.22
CA GLU A 192 14.29 -7.44 -14.10
C GLU A 192 13.11 -8.37 -13.79
N HIS A 193 12.79 -8.57 -12.51
CA HIS A 193 11.58 -9.27 -12.07
C HIS A 193 10.28 -8.57 -12.50
N LEU A 194 10.22 -7.24 -12.44
CA LEU A 194 9.06 -6.47 -12.91
C LEU A 194 8.93 -6.50 -14.43
N LEU A 195 10.04 -6.52 -15.18
CA LEU A 195 10.02 -6.67 -16.63
C LEU A 195 9.55 -8.07 -17.06
N THR A 196 10.00 -9.12 -16.37
CA THR A 196 9.52 -10.50 -16.61
C THR A 196 8.06 -10.66 -16.19
N GLN A 197 7.61 -10.06 -15.07
CA GLN A 197 6.19 -10.00 -14.68
C GLN A 197 5.34 -9.24 -15.70
N ARG A 198 5.84 -8.12 -16.26
CA ARG A 198 5.16 -7.38 -17.34
C ARG A 198 5.00 -8.23 -18.60
N SER A 199 5.99 -9.05 -18.92
CA SER A 199 5.92 -10.02 -20.02
C SER A 199 4.85 -11.09 -19.75
N ALA A 200 4.82 -11.65 -18.54
CA ALA A 200 3.78 -12.60 -18.12
C ALA A 200 2.37 -11.98 -18.15
N MET A 201 2.22 -10.74 -17.71
CA MET A 201 0.93 -10.02 -17.77
C MET A 201 0.50 -9.74 -19.22
N LYS A 202 1.45 -9.52 -20.13
CA LYS A 202 1.18 -9.41 -21.57
C LYS A 202 0.73 -10.75 -22.16
N ALA A 203 1.34 -11.86 -21.72
CA ALA A 203 0.91 -13.22 -22.07
C ALA A 203 -0.53 -13.50 -21.59
N ILE A 204 -0.84 -13.15 -20.34
CA ILE A 204 -2.19 -13.27 -19.77
C ILE A 204 -3.18 -12.38 -20.54
N ARG A 205 -2.80 -11.15 -20.92
CA ARG A 205 -3.64 -10.30 -21.78
C ARG A 205 -3.91 -10.94 -23.14
N THR A 206 -2.92 -11.55 -23.77
CA THR A 206 -3.13 -12.26 -25.03
C THR A 206 -4.05 -13.49 -24.87
N GLU A 207 -3.90 -14.25 -23.79
CA GLU A 207 -4.81 -15.37 -23.47
C GLU A 207 -6.23 -14.91 -23.13
N LEU A 208 -6.37 -13.79 -22.41
CA LEU A 208 -7.68 -13.18 -22.16
C LEU A 208 -8.32 -12.66 -23.45
N THR A 209 -7.55 -12.11 -24.40
CA THR A 209 -8.09 -11.73 -25.71
C THR A 209 -8.48 -12.96 -26.55
N THR A 210 -7.77 -14.07 -26.48
CA THR A 210 -8.17 -15.30 -27.17
C THR A 210 -9.39 -15.95 -26.50
N LEU A 211 -9.52 -15.88 -25.18
CA LEU A 211 -10.74 -16.26 -24.43
C LEU A 211 -11.93 -15.34 -24.75
N ALA A 212 -11.70 -14.02 -24.87
CA ALA A 212 -12.71 -13.05 -25.30
C ALA A 212 -13.16 -13.31 -26.75
N ASN A 213 -12.26 -13.77 -27.62
CA ASN A 213 -12.60 -14.23 -28.97
C ASN A 213 -13.40 -15.55 -28.97
N LYS A 214 -13.40 -16.32 -27.87
CA LYS A 214 -14.26 -17.52 -27.69
C LYS A 214 -15.59 -17.23 -26.98
N PHE A 215 -15.73 -16.10 -26.28
CA PHE A 215 -17.01 -15.63 -25.73
C PHE A 215 -18.17 -15.49 -26.73
N PRO A 216 -18.00 -15.15 -28.03
CA PRO A 216 -19.10 -15.21 -29.00
C PRO A 216 -19.66 -16.63 -29.22
N LEU A 217 -18.89 -17.71 -28.99
CA LEU A 217 -19.43 -19.08 -29.03
C LEU A 217 -20.33 -19.38 -27.82
N ILE A 218 -19.98 -18.86 -26.64
CA ILE A 218 -20.80 -19.01 -25.42
C ILE A 218 -22.14 -18.28 -25.60
N LYS A 219 -22.14 -17.12 -26.26
CA LYS A 219 -23.39 -16.43 -26.63
C LYS A 219 -24.25 -17.26 -27.59
N ASN A 220 -23.66 -18.05 -28.48
CA ASN A 220 -24.42 -18.90 -29.40
C ASN A 220 -25.09 -20.10 -28.70
N VAL A 221 -24.41 -20.69 -27.70
CA VAL A 221 -24.97 -21.76 -26.85
C VAL A 221 -26.06 -21.21 -25.91
N LEU A 222 -25.81 -20.05 -25.30
CA LEU A 222 -26.79 -19.37 -24.45
C LEU A 222 -28.02 -18.91 -25.24
N HIS A 223 -27.82 -18.45 -26.48
CA HIS A 223 -28.92 -18.10 -27.39
C HIS A 223 -29.74 -19.33 -27.80
N ARG A 224 -29.10 -20.47 -28.11
CA ARG A 224 -29.80 -21.74 -28.41
C ARG A 224 -30.68 -22.21 -27.24
N ILE A 225 -30.22 -22.06 -26.01
CA ILE A 225 -31.00 -22.38 -24.79
C ILE A 225 -32.20 -21.44 -24.63
N GLY A 226 -32.05 -20.14 -24.95
CA GLY A 226 -33.15 -19.18 -24.90
C GLY A 226 -34.23 -19.39 -25.97
N VAL A 227 -33.86 -19.89 -27.16
CA VAL A 227 -34.80 -20.13 -28.28
C VAL A 227 -35.70 -21.35 -28.04
N ALA A 228 -35.19 -22.40 -27.37
CA ALA A 228 -36.01 -23.54 -26.98
C ALA A 228 -37.15 -23.12 -26.03
N LYS A 229 -36.86 -22.25 -25.06
CA LYS A 229 -37.86 -21.76 -24.08
C LYS A 229 -38.90 -20.81 -24.69
N ARG A 230 -38.55 -20.05 -25.73
CA ARG A 230 -39.50 -19.14 -26.42
C ARG A 230 -40.51 -19.89 -27.30
N ARG A 231 -40.12 -21.03 -27.88
CA ARG A 231 -41.03 -21.83 -28.72
C ARG A 231 -42.23 -22.35 -27.94
N ASP A 232 -42.02 -22.87 -26.74
CA ASP A 232 -43.10 -23.42 -25.92
C ASP A 232 -44.09 -22.33 -25.49
N THR A 233 -43.61 -21.13 -25.18
CA THR A 233 -44.47 -19.98 -24.85
C THR A 233 -45.29 -19.50 -26.06
N ILE A 234 -44.72 -19.51 -27.27
CA ILE A 234 -45.43 -19.10 -28.49
C ILE A 234 -46.55 -20.11 -28.83
N ILE A 235 -46.27 -21.41 -28.70
CA ILE A 235 -47.27 -22.47 -28.94
C ILE A 235 -48.41 -22.34 -27.94
N LEU A 236 -48.10 -22.13 -26.66
CA LEU A 236 -49.11 -22.01 -25.60
C LEU A 236 -49.99 -20.76 -25.79
N ALA A 237 -49.40 -19.62 -26.17
CA ALA A 237 -50.14 -18.40 -26.49
C ALA A 237 -51.07 -18.57 -27.71
N PHE A 238 -50.63 -19.29 -28.74
CA PHE A 238 -51.43 -19.56 -29.94
C PHE A 238 -52.64 -20.45 -29.66
N VAL A 239 -52.46 -21.50 -28.86
CA VAL A 239 -53.55 -22.40 -28.45
C VAL A 239 -54.62 -21.65 -27.65
N ILE A 240 -54.19 -20.80 -26.71
CA ILE A 240 -55.10 -19.97 -25.91
C ILE A 240 -55.84 -18.97 -26.81
N GLY A 241 -55.13 -18.33 -27.75
CA GLY A 241 -55.74 -17.40 -28.71
C GLY A 241 -56.83 -18.05 -29.57
N ILE A 242 -56.54 -19.22 -30.15
CA ILE A 242 -57.53 -19.97 -30.95
C ILE A 242 -58.74 -20.35 -30.09
N CYS A 243 -58.50 -20.85 -28.88
CA CYS A 243 -59.57 -21.26 -27.98
C CYS A 243 -60.50 -20.08 -27.64
N LEU A 244 -59.94 -18.91 -27.37
CA LEU A 244 -60.71 -17.68 -27.11
C LEU A 244 -61.49 -17.22 -28.36
N THR A 245 -60.89 -17.27 -29.55
CA THR A 245 -61.59 -16.87 -30.80
C THR A 245 -62.77 -17.78 -31.14
N LEU A 246 -62.63 -19.10 -30.96
CA LEU A 246 -63.72 -20.06 -31.20
C LEU A 246 -64.86 -19.89 -30.19
N LEU A 247 -64.53 -19.65 -28.91
CA LEU A 247 -65.54 -19.41 -27.88
C LEU A 247 -66.33 -18.13 -28.19
N LEU A 248 -65.64 -17.06 -28.60
CA LEU A 248 -66.27 -15.80 -28.98
C LEU A 248 -67.17 -15.98 -30.22
N PHE A 249 -66.72 -16.71 -31.24
CA PHE A 249 -67.51 -16.98 -32.45
C PHE A 249 -68.72 -17.88 -32.18
N TRP A 250 -68.65 -18.78 -31.20
CA TRP A 250 -69.79 -19.63 -30.82
C TRP A 250 -70.81 -18.88 -29.95
N PHE A 251 -70.35 -17.89 -29.18
CA PHE A 251 -71.20 -17.08 -28.33
C PHE A 251 -71.90 -15.94 -29.09
N LEU A 252 -71.32 -15.47 -30.19
CA LEU A 252 -71.87 -14.45 -31.10
C LEU A 252 -72.88 -15.07 -32.06
#